data_AF-A0A924DL25-F1
#
_entry.id   AF-A0A924DL25-F1
#
_cell.length_a   1.000
_cell.length_b   1.000
_cell.length_c   1.000
_cell.angle_alpha   90.00
_cell.angle_beta   90.00
_cell.angle_gamma   90.00
#
_symmetry.space_group_name_H-M   'P 1'
#
loop_
_entity.id
_entity.type
_entity.pdbx_description
1 polymer ?
#
loop_
_entity_poly.entity_id
_entity_poly.type
_entity_poly.pdbx_seq_one_letter_code
_entity_poly.pdbx_strand_id
1 'polypeptide(L)'
;MSTTAIPTGTKWWSGGKSPFNASYGKVMMWYFLMSDAFTFGAFLISYGTIRFSVNHWADPNHVFNAFPFAGHGANLPLAFVSLMTFILIASSVTMVLAVHEG
;
A
#
# COMPACT_ATOMS: atom_id res chain seq x y z
N MET A 1 12.74 43.77 5.50
CA MET A 1 13.28 42.85 4.49
C MET A 1 14.76 42.66 4.77
N SER A 2 15.18 41.44 5.11
CA SER A 2 16.58 41.03 5.10
C SER A 2 16.59 39.58 4.63
N THR A 3 16.96 39.40 3.37
CA THR A 3 17.14 38.11 2.71
C THR A 3 18.41 37.47 3.25
N THR A 4 18.28 36.41 4.05
CA THR A 4 19.41 35.51 4.32
C THR A 4 19.42 34.44 3.24
N ALA A 5 20.29 34.63 2.25
CA ALA A 5 20.55 33.69 1.18
C ALA A 5 20.99 32.33 1.76
N ILE A 6 20.36 31.24 1.33
CA ILE A 6 20.82 29.87 1.60
C ILE A 6 22.08 29.66 0.73
N PRO A 7 23.28 29.52 1.31
CA PRO A 7 24.48 29.35 0.49
C PRO A 7 24.47 27.97 -0.18
N THR A 8 24.70 28.00 -1.49
CA THR A 8 24.97 26.87 -2.37
C THR A 8 26.01 25.93 -1.77
N GLY A 9 25.63 24.66 -1.57
CA GLY A 9 26.58 23.58 -1.26
C GLY A 9 26.19 22.73 -0.06
N THR A 10 25.10 21.97 -0.16
CA THR A 10 24.83 20.87 0.79
C THR A 10 25.89 19.79 0.59
N LYS A 11 27.03 19.94 1.27
CA LYS A 11 28.13 18.98 1.25
C LYS A 11 27.72 17.79 2.11
N TRP A 12 27.08 16.80 1.48
CA TRP A 12 26.54 15.57 2.10
C TRP A 12 27.56 14.81 2.96
N TRP A 13 28.86 15.00 2.70
CA TRP A 13 29.93 14.43 3.49
C TRP A 13 31.02 15.46 3.76
N SER A 14 31.04 15.97 4.99
CA SER A 14 32.15 16.71 5.58
C SER A 14 32.20 16.49 7.09
N GLY A 15 31.97 15.24 7.53
CA GLY A 15 32.00 14.87 8.96
C GLY A 15 30.78 15.28 9.79
N GLY A 16 29.73 15.88 9.20
CA GLY A 16 28.55 16.37 9.95
C GLY A 16 27.36 15.40 10.05
N LYS A 17 27.11 14.55 9.04
CA LYS A 17 26.08 13.50 9.09
C LYS A 17 26.64 12.19 8.57
N SER A 18 26.64 11.17 9.42
CA SER A 18 27.02 9.80 9.05
C SER A 18 26.07 9.28 7.96
N PRO A 19 26.59 8.64 6.89
CA PRO A 19 25.78 8.03 5.82
C PRO A 19 24.84 6.92 6.35
N PHE A 20 25.10 6.41 7.56
CA PHE A 20 24.31 5.39 8.25
C PHE A 20 23.51 5.96 9.43
N ASN A 21 23.26 7.28 9.46
CA ASN A 21 22.40 7.90 10.47
C ASN A 21 20.90 7.62 10.20
N ALA A 22 20.57 6.36 9.87
CA ALA A 22 19.21 5.88 9.89
C ALA A 22 18.86 5.57 11.35
N SER A 23 17.88 6.28 11.90
CA SER A 23 17.37 5.99 13.25
C SER A 23 16.96 4.52 13.33
N TYR A 24 17.32 3.86 14.43
CA TYR A 24 16.98 2.46 14.71
C TYR A 24 15.48 2.16 14.46
N GLY A 25 14.60 3.09 14.84
CA GLY A 25 13.15 2.97 14.59
C GLY A 25 12.78 2.97 13.11
N LYS A 26 13.50 3.72 12.26
CA LYS A 26 13.27 3.74 10.81
C LYS A 26 13.70 2.42 10.17
N VAL A 27 14.84 1.86 10.59
CA VAL A 27 15.33 0.57 10.06
C VAL A 27 14.41 -0.58 10.46
N MET A 28 13.91 -0.60 11.70
CA MET A 28 12.96 -1.62 12.16
C MET A 28 11.64 -1.58 11.39
N MET A 29 11.18 -0.38 11.00
CA MET A 29 10.01 -0.23 10.14
C MET A 29 10.24 -0.89 8.76
N TRP A 30 11.40 -0.66 8.14
CA TRP A 30 11.73 -1.28 6.85
C TRP A 30 11.79 -2.80 6.92
N TYR A 31 12.34 -3.36 8.01
CA TYR A 31 12.37 -4.81 8.21
C TYR A 31 10.95 -5.39 8.35
N PHE A 32 10.09 -4.72 9.12
CA PHE A 32 8.69 -5.11 9.27
C PHE A 32 7.93 -5.09 7.93
N LEU A 33 8.06 -4.00 7.15
CA LEU A 33 7.44 -3.91 5.83
C LEU A 33 7.96 -4.98 4.86
N MET A 34 9.24 -5.29 4.90
CA MET A 34 9.82 -6.39 4.12
C MET A 34 9.21 -7.74 4.52
N SER A 35 9.01 -7.99 5.82
CA SER A 35 8.39 -9.23 6.31
C SER A 35 6.93 -9.37 5.88
N ASP A 36 6.19 -8.26 5.85
CA ASP A 36 4.80 -8.21 5.38
C ASP A 36 4.73 -8.48 3.86
N ALA A 37 5.64 -7.89 3.08
CA ALA A 37 5.75 -8.13 1.65
C ALA A 37 6.04 -9.61 1.31
N PHE A 38 6.93 -10.27 2.07
CA PHE A 38 7.18 -11.70 1.88
C PHE A 38 5.98 -12.57 2.26
N THR A 39 5.24 -12.20 3.31
CA THR A 39 4.02 -12.90 3.73
C THR A 39 2.95 -12.82 2.62
N PHE A 40 2.71 -11.63 2.07
CA PHE A 40 1.81 -11.46 0.92
C PHE A 40 2.33 -12.19 -0.33
N GLY A 41 3.64 -12.17 -0.57
CA GLY A 41 4.27 -12.90 -1.67
C GLY A 41 4.03 -14.41 -1.59
N ALA A 42 4.15 -15.01 -0.40
CA ALA A 42 3.88 -16.42 -0.18
C ALA A 42 2.41 -16.76 -0.47
N PHE A 43 1.46 -15.92 -0.02
CA PHE A 43 0.04 -16.10 -0.34
C PHE A 43 -0.23 -15.96 -1.84
N LEU A 44 0.42 -15.03 -2.53
CA LEU A 44 0.26 -14.84 -3.97
C LEU A 44 0.79 -16.03 -4.77
N ILE A 45 1.96 -16.55 -4.39
CA ILE A 45 2.52 -17.77 -5.01
C ILE A 45 1.59 -18.96 -4.75
N SER A 46 1.11 -19.14 -3.53
CA SER A 46 0.17 -20.22 -3.20
C SER A 46 -1.14 -20.09 -3.97
N TYR A 47 -1.69 -18.88 -4.13
CA TYR A 47 -2.87 -18.67 -4.95
C TYR A 47 -2.58 -18.94 -6.43
N GLY A 48 -1.43 -18.49 -6.93
CA GLY A 48 -0.98 -18.74 -8.30
C GLY A 48 -0.83 -20.22 -8.60
N THR A 49 -0.22 -21.01 -7.72
CA THR A 49 -0.07 -22.46 -7.91
C THR A 49 -1.43 -23.16 -7.94
N ILE A 50 -2.36 -22.80 -7.05
CA ILE A 50 -3.73 -23.32 -7.09
C ILE A 50 -4.42 -22.90 -8.39
N ARG A 51 -4.25 -21.64 -8.84
CA ARG A 51 -4.79 -21.11 -10.10
C ARG A 51 -4.38 -21.92 -11.31
N PHE A 52 -3.11 -22.31 -11.39
CA PHE A 52 -2.60 -23.14 -12.49
C PHE A 52 -2.97 -24.61 -12.34
N SER A 53 -3.19 -25.11 -11.12
CA SER A 53 -3.47 -26.53 -10.86
C SER A 53 -4.91 -26.96 -11.17
N VAL A 54 -5.87 -26.03 -11.23
CA VAL A 54 -7.28 -26.37 -11.47
C VAL A 54 -7.80 -25.75 -12.77
N ASN A 55 -8.38 -26.61 -13.62
CA ASN A 55 -8.85 -26.24 -14.97
C ASN A 55 -10.22 -25.52 -14.98
N HIS A 56 -10.96 -25.56 -13.87
CA HIS A 56 -12.29 -24.98 -13.74
C HIS A 56 -12.32 -24.08 -12.51
N TRP A 57 -12.82 -22.85 -12.70
CA TRP A 57 -12.90 -21.83 -11.66
C TRP A 57 -14.32 -21.27 -11.57
N ALA A 58 -14.75 -20.95 -10.35
CA ALA A 58 -16.07 -20.38 -10.13
C ALA A 58 -16.24 -19.04 -10.86
N ASP A 59 -17.44 -18.80 -11.39
CA ASP A 59 -17.77 -17.55 -12.08
C ASP A 59 -17.67 -16.37 -11.10
N PRO A 60 -16.78 -15.38 -11.35
CA PRO A 60 -16.60 -14.22 -10.48
C PRO A 60 -17.87 -13.41 -10.29
N ASN A 61 -18.77 -13.40 -11.27
CA ASN A 61 -20.04 -12.69 -11.15
C ASN A 61 -20.87 -13.29 -10.01
N HIS A 62 -20.92 -14.61 -9.89
CA HIS A 62 -21.67 -15.27 -8.82
C HIS A 62 -21.00 -15.13 -7.44
N VAL A 63 -19.67 -15.19 -7.37
CA VAL A 63 -18.92 -15.14 -6.10
C VAL A 63 -18.92 -13.73 -5.48
N PHE A 64 -18.93 -12.68 -6.31
CA PHE A 64 -18.81 -11.29 -5.84
C PHE A 64 -20.12 -10.48 -5.94
N ASN A 65 -21.27 -11.15 -6.06
CA ASN A 65 -22.60 -10.52 -6.11
C ASN A 65 -23.16 -10.14 -4.71
N ALA A 66 -22.44 -10.40 -3.62
CA ALA A 66 -22.90 -10.11 -2.26
C ALA A 66 -22.55 -8.68 -1.84
N PHE A 67 -23.41 -7.71 -2.14
CA PHE A 67 -23.30 -6.37 -1.58
C PHE A 67 -24.01 -6.32 -0.21
N PRO A 68 -23.33 -5.98 0.90
CA PRO A 68 -24.00 -5.82 2.18
C PRO A 68 -24.96 -4.63 2.07
N PHE A 69 -26.26 -4.88 2.22
CA PHE A 69 -27.44 -3.98 2.05
C PHE A 69 -28.20 -3.98 0.73
N ALA A 70 -27.67 -4.53 -0.37
CA ALA A 70 -28.46 -4.77 -1.58
C ALA A 70 -28.67 -6.27 -1.70
N GLY A 71 -29.89 -6.75 -1.40
CA GLY A 71 -30.21 -8.17 -1.52
C GLY A 71 -29.83 -8.76 -2.88
N HIS A 72 -29.84 -10.09 -2.99
CA HIS A 72 -29.44 -10.93 -4.14
C HIS A 72 -30.06 -10.56 -5.52
N GLY A 73 -30.80 -9.46 -5.66
CA GLY A 73 -31.41 -8.97 -6.90
C GLY A 73 -30.68 -7.81 -7.59
N ALA A 74 -29.71 -7.15 -6.96
CA ALA A 74 -28.86 -6.18 -7.67
C ALA A 74 -27.71 -6.93 -8.34
N ASN A 75 -27.84 -7.25 -9.64
CA ASN A 75 -26.78 -7.83 -10.48
C ASN A 75 -25.64 -6.82 -10.69
N LEU A 76 -24.96 -6.42 -9.62
CA LEU A 76 -23.80 -5.55 -9.64
C LEU A 76 -22.57 -6.34 -9.16
N PRO A 77 -22.12 -7.34 -9.94
CA PRO A 77 -20.94 -8.09 -9.60
C PRO A 77 -19.76 -7.12 -9.49
N LEU A 78 -18.89 -7.32 -8.49
CA LEU A 78 -17.66 -6.57 -8.26
C LEU A 78 -17.81 -5.14 -7.71
N ALA A 79 -19.03 -4.59 -7.62
CA ALA A 79 -19.25 -3.21 -7.13
C ALA A 79 -18.82 -3.02 -5.66
N PHE A 80 -18.96 -4.05 -4.83
CA PHE A 80 -18.49 -4.01 -3.44
C PHE A 80 -16.96 -3.96 -3.36
N VAL A 81 -16.28 -4.77 -4.17
CA VAL A 81 -14.81 -4.86 -4.21
C VAL A 81 -14.20 -3.54 -4.67
N SER A 82 -14.78 -2.93 -5.72
CA SER A 82 -14.32 -1.63 -6.22
C SER A 82 -14.53 -0.52 -5.19
N LEU A 83 -15.66 -0.52 -4.46
CA LEU A 83 -15.91 0.44 -3.38
C LEU A 83 -14.89 0.31 -2.23
N MET A 84 -14.60 -0.91 -1.77
CA MET A 84 -13.59 -1.12 -0.72
C MET A 84 -12.21 -0.63 -1.17
N THR A 85 -11.84 -0.94 -2.42
CA THR A 85 -10.57 -0.50 -2.99
C THR A 85 -10.51 1.02 -3.10
N PHE A 86 -11.59 1.66 -3.54
CA PHE A 86 -11.70 3.12 -3.60
C PHE A 86 -11.49 3.77 -2.22
N ILE A 87 -12.13 3.24 -1.17
CA ILE A 87 -11.98 3.75 0.20
C ILE A 87 -10.52 3.61 0.69
N LEU A 88 -9.87 2.47 0.43
CA LEU A 88 -8.48 2.25 0.83
C LEU A 88 -7.50 3.18 0.09
N ILE A 89 -7.71 3.42 -1.21
CA ILE A 89 -6.89 4.36 -1.99
C ILE A 89 -7.10 5.79 -1.47
N ALA A 90 -8.34 6.20 -1.24
CA ALA A 90 -8.64 7.51 -0.65
C ALA A 90 -8.02 7.67 0.75
N SER A 91 -8.02 6.61 1.57
CA SER A 91 -7.36 6.58 2.88
C SER A 91 -5.84 6.76 2.78
N SER A 92 -5.20 6.19 1.75
CA SER A 92 -3.77 6.39 1.49
C SER A 92 -3.47 7.84 1.11
N VAL A 93 -4.26 8.41 0.19
CA VAL A 93 -4.08 9.81 -0.26
C VAL A 93 -4.27 10.80 0.90
N THR A 94 -5.32 10.61 1.71
CA THR A 94 -5.58 11.49 2.87
C THR A 94 -4.48 11.43 3.93
N MET A 95 -3.88 10.26 4.17
CA MET A 95 -2.73 10.13 5.08
C MET A 95 -1.48 10.86 4.56
N VAL A 96 -1.19 10.75 3.25
CA VAL A 96 -0.06 11.47 2.65
C VAL A 96 -0.25 12.98 2.72
N LEU A 97 -1.46 13.48 2.45
CA LEU A 97 -1.78 14.90 2.58
C LEU A 97 -1.63 15.39 4.03
N ALA A 98 -2.10 14.59 5.01
CA ALA A 98 -1.96 14.92 6.43
C ALA A 98 -0.49 15.02 6.89
N VAL A 99 0.41 14.24 6.31
CA VAL A 99 1.86 14.31 6.60
C VAL A 99 2.51 15.56 5.99
N HIS A 100 1.95 16.14 4.93
CA HIS A 100 2.51 17.33 4.29
C HIS A 100 2.06 18.65 4.92
N GLU A 101 0.88 18.69 5.54
CA GLU A 101 0.36 19.88 6.22
C GLU A 101 0.68 19.94 7.73
N GLY A 102 1.31 18.89 8.28
CA GLY A 102 1.75 18.78 9.68
C GLY A 102 3.23 19.08 9.90
#